data_AF-A0A931XMV3-F1
#
_entry.id   AF-A0A931XMV3-F1
#
_cell.length_a   1.000
_cell.length_b   1.000
_cell.length_c   1.000
_cell.angle_alpha   90.00
_cell.angle_beta   90.00
_cell.angle_gamma   90.00
#
_symmetry.space_group_name_H-M   'P 1'
#
loop_
_entity.id
_entity.type
_entity.pdbx_description
1 polymer ?
#
loop_
_entity_poly.entity_id
_entity_poly.type
_entity_poly.pdbx_seq_one_letter_code
_entity_poly.pdbx_strand_id
1 'polypeptide(L)' 'MVVVGEAIIQKNTGKAFPVNKGQVIRVIGQSTADFVVFNLRNVKERFDQARTKVDQGKIYVTTGDL' A
#
# COMPACT_ATOMS: atom_id res chain seq x y z
N MET A 1 -11.68 -3.12 15.79
CA MET A 1 -11.37 -2.67 14.42
C MET A 1 -12.61 -2.94 13.58
N VAL A 2 -13.15 -1.94 12.88
CA VAL A 2 -14.34 -2.11 12.03
C VAL A 2 -13.88 -2.20 10.58
N VAL A 3 -14.33 -3.22 9.86
CA VAL A 3 -14.06 -3.36 8.42
C VAL A 3 -15.04 -2.44 7.68
N VAL A 4 -14.50 -1.47 6.94
CA VAL A 4 -15.28 -0.50 6.16
C VAL A 4 -15.36 -0.87 4.67
N GLY A 5 -14.61 -1.88 4.24
CA GLY A 5 -14.61 -2.39 2.88
C GLY A 5 -13.71 -3.62 2.74
N GLU A 6 -14.08 -4.52 1.84
CA GLU A 6 -13.35 -5.75 1.55
C GLU A 6 -13.49 -6.08 0.05
N ALA A 7 -12.46 -6.69 -0.54
CA ALA A 7 -12.53 -7.21 -1.90
C ALA A 7 -11.49 -8.30 -2.13
N ILE A 8 -11.84 -9.28 -2.96
CA ILE A 8 -10.90 -10.26 -3.52
C ILE A 8 -10.40 -9.72 -4.85
N ILE A 9 -9.08 -9.58 -5.00
CA ILE A 9 -8.45 -9.18 -6.27
C ILE A 9 -8.13 -10.46 -7.05
N GLN A 10 -8.68 -10.55 -8.26
CA GLN A 10 -8.47 -11.71 -9.13
C GLN A 10 -7.06 -11.69 -9.74
N LYS A 11 -6.54 -12.87 -10.09
CA LYS A 11 -5.22 -13.00 -10.72
C LYS A 11 -5.11 -12.10 -11.95
N ASN A 12 -3.96 -11.44 -12.11
CA ASN A 12 -3.66 -10.52 -13.22
C ASN A 12 -4.61 -9.30 -13.32
N THR A 13 -5.24 -8.90 -12.21
CA THR A 13 -6.07 -7.70 -12.14
C THR A 13 -5.56 -6.75 -11.05
N GLY A 14 -6.00 -5.50 -11.08
CA GLY A 14 -5.70 -4.49 -10.06
C GLY A 14 -6.97 -3.82 -9.56
N LYS A 15 -6.92 -3.27 -8.35
CA LYS A 15 -8.01 -2.48 -7.78
C LYS A 15 -7.45 -1.36 -6.91
N ALA A 16 -8.06 -0.18 -7.00
CA ALA A 16 -7.76 0.95 -6.14
C ALA A 16 -8.78 1.04 -5.00
N PHE A 17 -8.32 1.50 -3.83
CA PHE A 17 -9.16 1.73 -2.66
C PHE A 17 -8.85 3.13 -2.11
N PRO A 18 -9.86 4.00 -1.93
CA PRO A 18 -9.65 5.24 -1.20
C PRO A 18 -9.46 4.92 0.28
N VAL A 19 -8.37 5.44 0.87
CA VAL A 19 -8.06 5.26 2.30
C VAL A 19 -7.89 6.64 2.92
N ASN A 20 -8.78 7.00 3.84
CA ASN A 20 -8.72 8.26 4.57
C ASN A 20 -7.68 8.18 5.70
N LYS A 21 -7.18 9.34 6.14
CA LYS A 21 -6.25 9.43 7.26
C LYS A 21 -6.81 8.72 8.51
N GLY A 22 -6.00 7.85 9.12
CA GLY A 22 -6.39 7.04 10.27
C GLY A 22 -7.03 5.68 9.92
N GLN A 23 -7.37 5.43 8.66
CA GLN A 23 -7.76 4.10 8.19
C GLN A 23 -6.53 3.25 7.88
N VAL A 24 -6.70 1.93 7.94
CA VAL A 24 -5.63 0.95 7.70
C VAL A 24 -6.06 0.03 6.56
N ILE A 25 -5.14 -0.29 5.65
CA ILE A 25 -5.31 -1.35 4.67
C ILE A 25 -4.60 -2.62 5.15
N ARG A 26 -5.27 -3.76 5.03
CA ARG A 26 -4.68 -5.08 5.28
C ARG A 26 -4.71 -5.87 3.98
N VAL A 27 -3.56 -6.32 3.53
CA VAL A 27 -3.40 -7.14 2.32
C VAL A 27 -3.08 -8.57 2.76
N ILE A 28 -3.86 -9.52 2.27
CA ILE A 28 -3.63 -10.96 2.48
C ILE A 28 -3.37 -11.56 1.11
N GLY A 29 -2.12 -11.99 0.89
CA GLY A 29 -1.68 -12.52 -0.39
C GLY A 29 -1.53 -14.04 -0.39
N GLN A 30 -2.01 -14.70 -1.44
CA GLN A 30 -1.61 -16.06 -1.80
C GLN A 30 -0.43 -16.07 -2.80
N SER A 31 -0.12 -14.91 -3.39
CA SER A 31 1.00 -14.67 -4.31
C SER A 31 1.53 -13.24 -4.11
N THR A 32 2.61 -12.89 -4.80
CA THR A 32 3.13 -11.52 -4.84
C THR A 32 2.14 -10.57 -5.54
N ALA A 33 2.15 -9.30 -5.14
CA ALA A 33 1.36 -8.24 -5.75
C ALA A 33 2.18 -6.95 -5.78
N ASP A 34 1.95 -6.13 -6.79
CA ASP A 34 2.51 -4.79 -6.86
C ASP A 34 1.64 -3.83 -6.06
N PHE A 35 2.26 -3.10 -5.13
CA PHE A 35 1.56 -2.15 -4.27
C PHE A 35 2.03 -0.73 -4.55
N VAL A 36 1.07 0.14 -4.87
CA VAL A 36 1.30 1.56 -5.15
C VAL A 36 0.34 2.40 -4.33
N VAL A 37 0.82 3.54 -3.85
CA VAL A 37 0.04 4.47 -3.02
C VAL A 37 0.19 5.87 -3.56
N PHE A 38 -0.93 6.58 -3.66
CA PHE A 38 -1.01 7.96 -4.15
C PHE A 38 -1.76 8.81 -3.12
N ASN A 39 -1.43 10.10 -3.04
CA ASN A 39 -2.25 11.03 -2.29
C ASN A 39 -3.63 11.15 -2.97
N LEU A 40 -4.70 10.93 -2.20
CA LEU A 40 -6.09 10.94 -2.67
C LEU A 40 -6.50 12.23 -3.39
N ARG A 41 -5.87 13.35 -3.06
CA ARG A 41 -6.15 14.67 -3.64
C ARG A 41 -5.06 15.16 -4.62
N ASN A 42 -3.98 14.41 -4.79
CA ASN A 42 -2.89 14.76 -5.70
C ASN A 42 -2.09 13.52 -6.14
N VAL A 43 -2.44 12.93 -7.28
CA VAL A 43 -1.78 11.72 -7.80
C VAL A 43 -0.30 11.92 -8.19
N LYS A 44 0.21 13.16 -8.25
CA LYS A 44 1.64 13.41 -8.46
C LYS A 44 2.46 13.13 -7.20
N GLU A 45 1.83 13.19 -6.02
CA GLU A 45 2.41 12.77 -4.76
C GLU A 45 2.09 11.29 -4.54
N ARG A 46 3.12 10.47 -4.42
CA ARG A 46 3.01 9.02 -4.39
C ARG A 46 4.16 8.40 -3.60
N PHE A 47 3.98 7.13 -3.25
CA PHE A 47 5.03 6.33 -2.63
C PHE A 47 6.30 6.34 -3.50
N ASP A 48 7.43 6.56 -2.83
CA ASP A 48 8.76 6.59 -3.43
C ASP A 48 9.61 5.48 -2.82
N GLN A 49 9.68 4.37 -3.54
CA GLN A 49 10.46 3.21 -3.12
C GLN A 49 11.96 3.54 -2.98
N ALA A 50 12.52 4.40 -3.84
CA ALA A 50 13.95 4.69 -3.82
C ALA A 50 14.33 5.45 -2.54
N ARG A 51 13.54 6.48 -2.19
CA ARG A 51 13.71 7.21 -0.93
C ARG A 51 13.51 6.30 0.27
N THR A 52 12.43 5.51 0.29
CA THR A 52 12.15 4.57 1.38
C THR A 52 13.32 3.61 1.63
N LYS A 53 13.92 3.06 0.56
CA LYS A 53 15.08 2.17 0.70
C LYS A 53 16.30 2.84 1.34
N VAL A 54 16.55 4.10 0.98
CA VAL A 54 17.66 4.89 1.53
C VAL A 54 17.38 5.23 3.00
N ASP A 55 16.19 5.73 3.29
CA ASP A 55 15.78 6.18 4.63
C ASP A 55 15.75 5.01 5.63
N GLN A 56 15.32 3.83 5.17
CA GLN A 56 15.26 2.62 6.00
C GLN A 56 16.59 1.83 6.04
N GLY A 57 17.56 2.17 5.18
CA GLY A 57 18.85 1.46 5.07
C GLY A 57 18.72 0.00 4.61
N LYS A 58 17.63 -0.38 3.96
CA LYS A 58 17.34 -1.77 3.55
C LYS A 58 16.40 -1.86 2.35
N ILE A 59 16.46 -3.00 1.67
CA ILE A 59 15.67 -3.25 0.45
C ILE A 59 14.22 -3.63 0.80
N TYR A 60 14.03 -4.43 1.85
CA TYR A 60 12.73 -4.96 2.26
C TYR A 60 12.28 -4.31 3.56
N VAL A 61 11.10 -3.69 3.53
CA VAL A 61 10.45 -3.13 4.71
C VAL A 61 9.80 -4.22 5.56
N THR A 62 9.68 -3.97 6.86
CA THR A 62 9.08 -4.85 7.85
C THR A 62 8.32 -4.03 8.90
N THR A 63 7.74 -4.71 9.89
CA THR A 63 6.99 -4.06 10.97
C THR A 63 7.83 -3.00 11.68
N GLY A 64 7.30 -1.78 11.75
CA GLY A 64 7.94 -0.64 12.41
C GLY A 64 8.55 0.40 11.46
N ASP A 65 8.69 0.08 10.17
CA ASP A 65 9.21 1.01 9.17
C ASP A 65 8.16 2.02 8.69
N LEU A 66 8.63 3.18 8.23
CA LEU A 66 7.83 4.29 7.71
C LEU A 66 8.05 4.49 6.21
#